data_AF-A0A1H8H291-F1
#
_entry.id   AF-A0A1H8H291-F1
#
_cell.length_a   1.000
_cell.length_b   1.000
_cell.length_c   1.000
_cell.angle_alpha   90.00
_cell.angle_beta   90.00
_cell.angle_gamma   90.00
#
_symmetry.space_group_name_H-M   'P 1'
#
loop_
_entity.id
_entity.type
_entity.pdbx_description
1 polymer ?
#
loop_
_entity_poly.entity_id
_entity_poly.type
_entity_poly.pdbx_seq_one_letter_code
_entity_poly.pdbx_strand_id
1 'polypeptide(L)'
;MTNQVAAKISVEEANEYPSLSNFDLLYITNKFDVLSDTLANACFEVRPEGVNYSKYSDTEKQRVKVLFFDALNTHNITLTLDIIEFTEHRGCTNMATLLRQYGYNVPFESVFTEAVEALQPQTKVTIVKFTDFGFPVAIQTVIDHVEVKPYAQYKESLKIVHKPKRKRSLYSNTILPYENFIVYDGWINVDIDSITKTVIKETPSMTVTQGNYACFNDNYLTDILSAVPETPITTFNIKSAVTA
;
A
#
# COMPACT_ATOMS: atom_id res chain seq x y z
N MET A 1 -9.91 -35.27 -28.17
CA MET A 1 -9.17 -35.52 -26.92
C MET A 1 -7.82 -34.86 -27.09
N THR A 2 -7.73 -33.60 -26.68
CA THR A 2 -6.57 -32.74 -26.94
C THR A 2 -5.74 -32.71 -25.68
N ASN A 3 -4.50 -33.16 -25.80
CA ASN A 3 -3.50 -33.35 -24.76
C ASN A 3 -3.35 -32.14 -23.82
N GLN A 4 -3.70 -32.33 -22.54
CA GLN A 4 -3.22 -31.50 -21.44
C GLN A 4 -1.76 -31.90 -21.16
N VAL A 5 -0.81 -31.23 -21.81
CA VAL A 5 0.64 -31.33 -21.54
C VAL A 5 1.13 -30.05 -20.82
N ALA A 6 0.25 -29.33 -20.13
CA ALA A 6 0.65 -28.19 -19.31
C ALA A 6 1.07 -28.65 -17.90
N ALA A 7 2.36 -28.95 -17.80
CA ALA A 7 3.26 -28.66 -16.68
C ALA A 7 2.80 -28.99 -15.24
N LYS A 8 3.08 -30.22 -14.80
CA LYS A 8 3.58 -30.46 -13.43
C LYS A 8 5.10 -30.55 -13.52
N ILE A 9 5.77 -29.40 -13.59
CA ILE A 9 7.22 -29.35 -13.33
C ILE A 9 7.37 -29.48 -11.82
N SER A 10 8.12 -30.49 -11.37
CA SER A 10 8.39 -30.68 -9.95
C SER A 10 9.37 -29.60 -9.44
N VAL A 11 9.26 -29.21 -8.17
CA VAL A 11 10.16 -28.19 -7.56
C VAL A 11 11.64 -28.61 -7.66
N GLU A 12 11.93 -29.90 -7.67
CA GLU A 12 13.29 -30.43 -7.84
C GLU A 12 13.84 -30.18 -9.25
N GLU A 13 13.07 -30.44 -10.31
CA GLU A 13 13.48 -30.18 -11.70
C GLU A 13 13.62 -28.68 -11.99
N ALA A 14 12.79 -27.83 -11.38
CA ALA A 14 12.90 -26.38 -11.54
C ALA A 14 14.23 -25.81 -11.01
N ASN A 15 14.79 -26.41 -9.97
CA ASN A 15 16.07 -25.99 -9.40
C ASN A 15 17.29 -26.47 -10.21
N GLU A 16 17.13 -27.45 -11.09
CA GLU A 16 18.21 -27.94 -11.96
C GLU A 16 18.50 -26.98 -13.13
N TYR A 17 17.48 -26.22 -13.56
CA TYR A 17 17.58 -25.19 -14.61
C TYR A 17 16.96 -23.86 -14.15
N PRO A 18 17.60 -23.14 -13.23
CA PRO A 18 17.06 -21.90 -12.68
C PRO A 18 17.04 -20.80 -13.76
N SER A 19 15.87 -20.19 -13.97
CA SER A 19 15.68 -19.11 -14.95
C SER A 19 14.52 -18.19 -14.55
N LEU A 20 14.31 -17.10 -15.29
CA LEU A 20 13.14 -16.23 -15.07
C LEU A 20 11.82 -16.97 -15.38
N SER A 21 11.82 -17.93 -16.32
CA SER A 21 10.61 -18.64 -16.75
C SER A 21 10.01 -19.57 -15.69
N ASN A 22 10.80 -20.00 -14.71
CA ASN A 22 10.36 -20.84 -13.59
C ASN A 22 10.57 -20.17 -12.22
N PHE A 23 10.75 -18.84 -12.21
CA PHE A 23 11.20 -18.07 -11.06
C PHE A 23 10.40 -18.37 -9.78
N ASP A 24 9.07 -18.40 -9.85
CA ASP A 24 8.22 -18.56 -8.68
C ASP A 24 8.42 -19.89 -7.95
N LEU A 25 8.84 -20.94 -8.67
CA LEU A 25 9.08 -22.29 -8.17
C LEU A 25 10.47 -22.47 -7.53
N LEU A 26 11.36 -21.49 -7.67
CA LEU A 26 12.73 -21.58 -7.21
C LEU A 26 12.87 -21.32 -5.71
N TYR A 27 13.86 -21.96 -5.09
CA TYR A 27 14.32 -21.56 -3.76
C TYR A 27 14.93 -20.15 -3.79
N ILE A 28 14.91 -19.47 -2.65
CA ILE A 28 15.35 -18.08 -2.52
C ILE A 28 16.81 -17.85 -2.98
N THR A 29 17.69 -18.84 -2.80
CA THR A 29 19.07 -18.80 -3.30
C THR A 29 19.11 -18.78 -4.82
N ASN A 30 18.32 -19.64 -5.46
CA ASN A 30 18.27 -19.75 -6.92
C ASN A 30 17.54 -18.55 -7.54
N LYS A 31 16.52 -18.01 -6.85
CA LYS A 31 15.89 -16.72 -7.22
C LYS A 31 16.93 -15.61 -7.23
N PHE A 32 17.78 -15.54 -6.21
CA PHE A 32 18.85 -14.56 -6.13
C PHE A 32 19.85 -14.70 -7.29
N ASP A 33 20.28 -15.93 -7.59
CA ASP A 33 21.24 -16.20 -8.68
C ASP A 33 20.65 -15.76 -10.03
N VAL A 34 19.39 -16.12 -10.32
CA VAL A 34 18.70 -15.69 -11.55
C VAL A 34 18.59 -14.17 -11.65
N LEU A 35 18.25 -13.47 -10.56
CA LEU A 35 18.17 -12.01 -10.55
C LEU A 35 19.55 -11.36 -10.76
N SER A 36 20.59 -11.93 -10.13
CA SER A 36 21.98 -11.49 -10.28
C SER A 36 22.44 -11.63 -11.74
N ASP A 37 22.20 -12.78 -12.36
CA ASP A 37 22.55 -13.03 -13.75
C ASP A 37 21.78 -12.12 -14.70
N THR A 38 20.49 -11.90 -14.43
CA THR A 38 19.66 -10.98 -15.23
C THR A 38 20.19 -9.55 -15.15
N LEU A 39 20.58 -9.08 -13.96
CA LEU A 39 21.17 -7.75 -13.78
C LEU A 39 22.56 -7.65 -14.44
N ALA A 40 23.37 -8.71 -14.34
CA ALA A 40 24.68 -8.76 -14.97
C ALA A 40 24.55 -8.66 -16.50
N ASN A 41 23.61 -9.38 -17.10
CA ASN A 41 23.32 -9.30 -18.53
C ASN A 41 22.91 -7.89 -18.96
N ALA A 42 22.01 -7.24 -18.21
CA ALA A 42 21.64 -5.85 -18.46
C ALA A 42 22.84 -4.89 -18.36
N CYS A 43 23.76 -5.12 -17.42
CA CYS A 43 25.02 -4.36 -17.34
C CYS A 43 25.90 -4.58 -18.57
N PHE A 44 26.08 -5.84 -19.01
CA PHE A 44 26.89 -6.18 -20.18
C PHE A 44 26.34 -5.59 -21.49
N GLU A 45 25.03 -5.51 -21.64
CA GLU A 45 24.42 -4.85 -22.80
C GLU A 45 24.73 -3.35 -22.87
N VAL A 46 24.82 -2.68 -21.73
CA VAL A 46 25.14 -1.24 -21.67
C VAL A 46 26.65 -1.01 -21.78
N ARG A 47 27.46 -1.86 -21.14
CA ARG A 47 28.92 -1.83 -21.23
C ARG A 47 29.50 -3.24 -21.31
N PRO A 48 29.79 -3.73 -22.53
CA PRO A 48 30.36 -5.06 -22.74
C PRO A 48 31.73 -5.26 -22.09
N GLU A 49 32.46 -4.17 -21.88
CA GLU A 49 33.82 -4.16 -21.28
C GLU A 49 33.83 -4.55 -19.79
N GLY A 50 32.66 -4.64 -19.13
CA GLY A 50 32.56 -5.16 -17.76
C GLY A 50 33.18 -4.24 -16.72
N VAL A 51 32.51 -3.11 -16.44
CA VAL A 51 32.90 -2.21 -15.34
C VAL A 51 31.95 -2.36 -14.14
N ASN A 52 32.43 -1.99 -12.95
CA ASN A 52 31.60 -1.99 -11.76
C ASN A 52 30.44 -0.99 -11.89
N TYR A 53 29.21 -1.39 -11.53
CA TYR A 53 27.99 -0.58 -11.62
C TYR A 53 28.12 0.82 -10.99
N SER A 54 28.89 0.95 -9.92
CA SER A 54 29.16 2.25 -9.27
C SER A 54 29.80 3.29 -10.20
N LYS A 55 30.56 2.83 -11.21
CA LYS A 55 31.29 3.67 -12.18
C LYS A 55 30.46 4.07 -13.40
N TYR A 56 29.22 3.60 -13.50
CA TYR A 56 28.31 3.98 -14.58
C TYR A 56 27.87 5.43 -14.37
N SER A 57 27.76 6.18 -15.46
CA SER A 57 27.06 7.48 -15.47
C SER A 57 25.58 7.29 -15.18
N ASP A 58 24.89 8.37 -14.80
CA ASP A 58 23.46 8.30 -14.47
C ASP A 58 22.61 7.84 -15.66
N THR A 59 22.97 8.25 -16.88
CA THR A 59 22.32 7.80 -18.12
C THR A 59 22.50 6.30 -18.37
N GLU A 60 23.69 5.76 -18.07
CA GLU A 60 23.97 4.34 -18.23
C GLU A 60 23.27 3.52 -17.15
N LYS A 61 23.27 3.98 -15.89
CA LYS A 61 22.49 3.35 -14.80
C LYS A 61 21.00 3.29 -15.13
N GLN A 62 20.47 4.38 -15.70
CA GLN A 62 19.08 4.41 -16.13
C GLN A 62 18.81 3.41 -17.27
N ARG A 63 19.75 3.25 -18.22
CA ARG A 63 19.63 2.25 -19.28
C ARG A 63 19.65 0.82 -18.74
N VAL A 64 20.58 0.51 -17.82
CA VAL A 64 20.64 -0.81 -17.15
C VAL A 64 19.33 -1.09 -16.41
N LYS A 65 18.80 -0.10 -15.68
CA LYS A 65 17.53 -0.22 -14.96
C LYS A 65 16.38 -0.59 -15.91
N VAL A 66 16.26 0.09 -17.05
CA VAL A 66 15.20 -0.19 -18.04
C VAL A 66 15.32 -1.63 -18.55
N LEU A 67 16.51 -2.05 -19.00
CA LEU A 67 16.73 -3.41 -19.50
C LEU A 67 16.43 -4.49 -18.46
N PHE A 68 16.88 -4.26 -17.22
CA PHE A 68 16.61 -5.17 -16.10
C PHE A 68 15.11 -5.27 -15.81
N PHE A 69 14.39 -4.14 -15.81
CA PHE A 69 12.95 -4.13 -15.52
C PHE A 69 12.15 -4.76 -16.66
N ASP A 70 12.53 -4.52 -17.91
CA ASP A 70 11.90 -5.12 -19.08
C ASP A 70 12.04 -6.64 -19.08
N ALA A 71 13.20 -7.17 -18.66
CA ALA A 71 13.40 -8.60 -18.50
C ALA A 71 12.46 -9.19 -17.44
N LEU A 72 12.37 -8.57 -16.26
CA LEU A 72 11.47 -9.03 -15.21
C LEU A 72 9.98 -8.93 -15.61
N ASN A 73 9.59 -7.84 -16.29
CA ASN A 73 8.23 -7.64 -16.78
C ASN A 73 7.84 -8.67 -17.84
N THR A 74 8.75 -9.00 -18.76
CA THR A 74 8.52 -10.00 -19.83
C THR A 74 8.14 -11.37 -19.24
N HIS A 75 8.65 -11.68 -18.05
CA HIS A 75 8.39 -12.93 -17.35
C HIS A 75 7.34 -12.80 -16.23
N ASN A 76 6.64 -11.67 -16.11
CA ASN A 76 5.63 -11.40 -15.08
C ASN A 76 6.11 -11.67 -13.64
N ILE A 77 7.37 -11.34 -13.36
CA ILE A 77 8.01 -11.66 -12.08
C ILE A 77 7.36 -10.85 -10.97
N THR A 78 6.85 -11.55 -9.95
CA THR A 78 6.35 -10.95 -8.70
C THR A 78 7.44 -11.04 -7.63
N LEU A 79 7.87 -9.91 -7.09
CA LEU A 79 8.87 -9.87 -6.03
C LEU A 79 8.22 -9.98 -4.65
N THR A 80 8.75 -10.86 -3.81
CA THR A 80 8.43 -10.92 -2.38
C THR A 80 9.41 -10.08 -1.55
N LEU A 81 9.04 -9.73 -0.32
CA LEU A 81 9.95 -9.01 0.58
C LEU A 81 11.19 -9.85 0.91
N ASP A 82 11.00 -11.16 1.12
CA ASP A 82 12.04 -12.11 1.49
C ASP A 82 13.23 -12.09 0.51
N ILE A 83 12.97 -12.06 -0.81
CA ILE A 83 14.07 -12.05 -1.80
C ILE A 83 14.83 -10.72 -1.83
N ILE A 84 14.15 -9.61 -1.54
CA ILE A 84 14.78 -8.29 -1.44
C ILE A 84 15.69 -8.25 -0.20
N GLU A 85 15.17 -8.67 0.94
CA GLU A 85 15.93 -8.73 2.19
C GLU A 85 17.11 -9.69 2.05
N PHE A 86 16.90 -10.87 1.46
CA PHE A 86 17.98 -11.83 1.18
C PHE A 86 19.10 -11.21 0.33
N THR A 87 18.73 -10.43 -0.69
CA THR A 87 19.68 -9.71 -1.55
C THR A 87 20.50 -8.67 -0.78
N GLU A 88 19.88 -7.96 0.17
CA GLU A 88 20.56 -6.99 1.04
C GLU A 88 21.55 -7.68 1.99
N HIS A 89 21.14 -8.79 2.61
CA HIS A 89 22.01 -9.58 3.49
C HIS A 89 23.23 -10.16 2.76
N ARG A 90 23.12 -10.40 1.44
CA ARG A 90 24.24 -10.81 0.58
C ARG A 90 25.19 -9.65 0.18
N GLY A 91 24.88 -8.41 0.59
CA GLY A 91 25.69 -7.23 0.29
C GLY A 91 25.46 -6.64 -1.11
N CYS A 92 24.44 -7.10 -1.83
CA CYS A 92 24.11 -6.66 -3.19
C CYS A 92 23.18 -5.44 -3.17
N THR A 93 23.59 -4.36 -2.51
CA THR A 93 22.76 -3.17 -2.24
C THR A 93 22.19 -2.49 -3.49
N ASN A 94 22.96 -2.46 -4.59
CA ASN A 94 22.49 -1.90 -5.87
C ASN A 94 21.36 -2.74 -6.47
N MET A 95 21.47 -4.07 -6.43
CA MET A 95 20.42 -4.96 -6.91
C MET A 95 19.19 -4.86 -6.02
N ALA A 96 19.35 -4.90 -4.70
CA ALA A 96 18.23 -4.72 -3.77
C ALA A 96 17.48 -3.40 -4.02
N THR A 97 18.22 -2.31 -4.27
CA THR A 97 17.62 -1.01 -4.59
C THR A 97 16.81 -1.06 -5.89
N LEU A 98 17.35 -1.69 -6.95
CA LEU A 98 16.65 -1.87 -8.21
C LEU A 98 15.42 -2.78 -8.06
N LEU A 99 15.51 -3.87 -7.31
CA LEU A 99 14.40 -4.77 -7.01
C LEU A 99 13.29 -4.05 -6.22
N ARG A 100 13.65 -3.21 -5.24
CA ARG A 100 12.68 -2.34 -4.55
C ARG A 100 11.98 -1.42 -5.54
N GLN A 101 12.75 -0.71 -6.38
CA GLN A 101 12.19 0.15 -7.43
C GLN A 101 11.30 -0.59 -8.42
N TYR A 102 11.64 -1.83 -8.78
CA TYR A 102 10.82 -2.70 -9.63
C TYR A 102 9.53 -3.09 -8.90
N GLY A 103 9.61 -3.55 -7.66
CA GLY A 103 8.45 -3.87 -6.82
C GLY A 103 7.56 -2.67 -6.43
N TYR A 104 7.97 -1.45 -6.77
CA TYR A 104 7.14 -0.23 -6.75
C TYR A 104 6.53 0.09 -8.13
N ASN A 105 7.05 -0.45 -9.24
CA ASN A 105 6.64 -0.19 -10.62
C ASN A 105 5.89 -1.37 -11.29
N VAL A 106 5.95 -2.58 -10.73
CA VAL A 106 5.02 -3.67 -11.06
C VAL A 106 3.69 -3.37 -10.39
N PRO A 107 2.53 -3.56 -11.05
CA PRO A 107 1.23 -3.37 -10.44
C PRO A 107 1.00 -4.49 -9.40
N PHE A 108 1.57 -4.31 -8.22
CA PHE A 108 0.99 -4.85 -7.00
C PHE A 108 -0.26 -4.02 -6.78
N GLU A 109 -1.43 -4.65 -6.75
CA GLU A 109 -2.66 -3.98 -6.37
C GLU A 109 -2.42 -3.41 -4.97
N SER A 110 -2.20 -2.09 -4.89
CA SER A 110 -1.92 -1.40 -3.62
C SER A 110 -3.04 -1.73 -2.66
N VAL A 111 -2.74 -1.87 -1.37
CA VAL A 111 -3.78 -2.04 -0.36
C VAL A 111 -4.78 -0.87 -0.36
N PHE A 112 -4.39 0.27 -0.92
CA PHE A 112 -5.22 1.45 -1.04
C PHE A 112 -5.90 1.61 -2.42
N THR A 113 -5.83 0.63 -3.32
CA THR A 113 -6.39 0.73 -4.69
C THR A 113 -7.86 1.16 -4.67
N GLU A 114 -8.70 0.47 -3.88
CA GLU A 114 -10.12 0.81 -3.73
C GLU A 114 -10.32 2.24 -3.22
N ALA A 115 -9.51 2.67 -2.25
CA ALA A 115 -9.61 4.02 -1.70
C ALA A 115 -9.20 5.09 -2.71
N VAL A 116 -8.19 4.83 -3.55
CA VAL A 116 -7.77 5.73 -4.62
C VAL A 116 -8.87 5.84 -5.69
N GLU A 117 -9.50 4.74 -6.05
CA GLU A 117 -10.61 4.71 -7.01
C GLU A 117 -11.85 5.43 -6.47
N ALA A 118 -12.15 5.31 -5.18
CA ALA A 118 -13.28 5.99 -4.55
C ALA A 118 -13.05 7.50 -4.37
N LEU A 119 -11.82 7.93 -4.09
CA LEU A 119 -11.48 9.32 -3.75
C LEU A 119 -11.09 10.15 -4.98
N GLN A 120 -12.06 10.42 -5.84
CA GLN A 120 -11.83 11.22 -7.04
C GLN A 120 -11.60 12.72 -6.74
N PRO A 121 -10.75 13.41 -7.50
CA PRO A 121 -10.54 14.85 -7.37
C PRO A 121 -11.84 15.68 -7.43
N GLN A 122 -11.87 16.78 -6.68
CA GLN A 122 -12.99 17.74 -6.57
C GLN A 122 -14.31 17.17 -6.04
N THR A 123 -14.32 15.93 -5.55
CA THR A 123 -15.50 15.36 -4.90
C THR A 123 -15.63 15.85 -3.46
N LYS A 124 -16.87 16.04 -3.01
CA LYS A 124 -17.18 16.32 -1.61
C LYS A 124 -17.32 14.98 -0.90
N VAL A 125 -16.62 14.82 0.21
CA VAL A 125 -16.67 13.59 1.01
C VAL A 125 -16.66 13.92 2.50
N THR A 126 -17.09 12.97 3.31
CA THR A 126 -16.86 12.95 4.77
C THR A 126 -15.95 11.79 5.10
N ILE A 127 -14.76 12.09 5.63
CA ILE A 127 -13.79 11.09 6.08
C ILE A 127 -13.94 10.91 7.59
N VAL A 128 -14.18 9.68 8.05
CA VAL A 128 -14.15 9.32 9.46
C VAL A 128 -12.89 8.52 9.74
N LYS A 129 -12.03 9.01 10.64
CA LYS A 129 -10.77 8.36 11.01
C LYS A 129 -10.43 8.62 12.48
N PHE A 130 -9.40 7.95 12.99
CA PHE A 130 -8.81 8.33 14.27
C PHE A 130 -7.93 9.59 14.15
N THR A 131 -8.00 10.42 15.19
CA THR A 131 -7.01 11.46 15.49
C THR A 131 -5.70 10.84 15.98
N ASP A 132 -4.63 11.64 16.04
CA ASP A 132 -3.33 11.21 16.57
C ASP A 132 -3.38 10.77 18.04
N PHE A 133 -4.46 11.11 18.76
CA PHE A 133 -4.74 10.70 20.13
C PHE A 133 -5.67 9.48 20.24
N GLY A 134 -6.09 8.91 19.12
CA GLY A 134 -6.88 7.68 19.07
C GLY A 134 -8.37 7.86 19.29
N PHE A 135 -8.90 9.08 19.12
CA PHE A 135 -10.33 9.34 19.14
C PHE A 135 -10.88 9.54 17.72
N PRO A 136 -12.08 9.01 17.41
CA PRO A 136 -12.68 9.17 16.09
C PRO A 136 -13.01 10.65 15.81
N VAL A 137 -12.91 11.05 14.55
CA VAL A 137 -13.30 12.38 14.05
C VAL A 137 -13.90 12.25 12.66
N ALA A 138 -14.94 13.03 12.39
CA ALA A 138 -15.51 13.19 11.06
C ALA A 138 -15.04 14.51 10.42
N ILE A 139 -14.51 14.42 9.20
CA ILE A 139 -13.95 15.55 8.47
C ILE A 139 -14.72 15.71 7.16
N GLN A 140 -15.60 16.71 7.11
CA GLN A 140 -16.22 17.14 5.85
C GLN A 140 -15.19 17.88 5.00
N THR A 141 -14.94 17.41 3.78
CA THR A 141 -13.88 17.94 2.93
C THR A 141 -14.14 17.82 1.44
N VAL A 142 -13.31 18.49 0.62
CA VAL A 142 -13.26 18.31 -0.83
C VAL A 142 -11.90 17.73 -1.18
N ILE A 143 -11.87 16.62 -1.91
CA ILE A 143 -10.63 15.99 -2.35
C ILE A 143 -9.95 16.88 -3.39
N ASP A 144 -8.66 17.10 -3.23
CA ASP A 144 -7.82 17.75 -4.25
C ASP A 144 -7.17 16.67 -5.11
N HIS A 145 -6.40 15.77 -4.47
CA HIS A 145 -5.86 14.56 -5.08
C HIS A 145 -5.47 13.55 -4.00
N VAL A 146 -5.17 12.34 -4.43
CA VAL A 146 -4.71 11.24 -3.58
C VAL A 146 -3.46 10.63 -4.19
N GLU A 147 -2.45 10.33 -3.37
CA GLU A 147 -1.21 9.68 -3.81
C GLU A 147 -0.86 8.52 -2.88
N VAL A 148 -0.49 7.37 -3.46
CA VAL A 148 0.12 6.26 -2.72
C VAL A 148 1.62 6.40 -2.80
N LYS A 149 2.29 6.50 -1.65
CA LYS A 149 3.75 6.61 -1.58
C LYS A 149 4.32 6.02 -0.30
N PRO A 150 5.60 5.66 -0.26
CA PRO A 150 6.25 5.26 0.98
C PRO A 150 6.23 6.38 2.03
N TYR A 151 6.03 6.01 3.30
CA TYR A 151 6.12 6.93 4.43
C TYR A 151 6.63 6.23 5.69
N ALA A 152 7.63 6.83 6.34
CA ALA A 152 8.34 6.26 7.48
C ALA A 152 8.81 4.82 7.19
N GLN A 153 8.41 3.85 8.02
CA GLN A 153 8.75 2.43 7.89
C GLN A 153 7.81 1.65 6.95
N TYR A 154 6.77 2.29 6.41
CA TYR A 154 5.76 1.62 5.59
C TYR A 154 6.06 1.75 4.10
N LYS A 155 5.99 0.61 3.39
CA LYS A 155 6.16 0.52 1.92
C LYS A 155 5.15 1.39 1.19
N GLU A 156 3.91 1.43 1.69
CA GLU A 156 2.82 2.22 1.15
C GLU A 156 2.14 3.02 2.25
N SER A 157 1.71 4.23 1.90
CA SER A 157 0.83 5.07 2.69
C SER A 157 -0.06 5.85 1.74
N LEU A 158 -1.31 6.04 2.13
CA LEU A 158 -2.26 6.82 1.36
C LEU A 158 -2.21 8.26 1.84
N LYS A 159 -1.68 9.16 1.02
CA LYS A 159 -1.75 10.58 1.33
C LYS A 159 -2.93 11.19 0.59
N ILE A 160 -3.90 11.64 1.37
CA ILE A 160 -5.08 12.34 0.91
C ILE A 160 -4.79 13.83 1.04
N VAL A 161 -4.77 14.57 -0.06
CA VAL A 161 -4.69 16.03 -0.07
C VAL A 161 -6.08 16.58 -0.34
N HIS A 162 -6.54 17.46 0.54
CA HIS A 162 -7.94 17.87 0.57
C HIS A 162 -8.13 19.24 1.21
N LYS A 163 -9.30 19.84 1.00
CA LYS A 163 -9.68 21.12 1.59
C LYS A 163 -10.80 20.92 2.60
N PRO A 164 -10.53 20.93 3.92
CA PRO A 164 -11.57 20.77 4.92
C PRO A 164 -12.59 21.91 4.84
N LYS A 165 -13.85 21.60 5.14
CA LYS A 165 -14.93 22.59 5.15
C LYS A 165 -14.57 23.76 6.07
N ARG A 166 -14.82 25.00 5.59
CA ARG A 166 -14.49 26.26 6.26
C ARG A 166 -12.98 26.55 6.43
N LYS A 167 -12.09 25.74 5.85
CA LYS A 167 -10.65 26.05 5.78
C LYS A 167 -10.28 26.63 4.42
N ARG A 168 -9.30 27.54 4.41
CA ARG A 168 -8.81 28.20 3.18
C ARG A 168 -7.70 27.42 2.50
N SER A 169 -6.81 26.81 3.27
CA SER A 169 -5.65 26.05 2.80
C SER A 169 -5.96 24.57 2.56
N LEU A 170 -5.14 23.94 1.72
CA LEU A 170 -5.09 22.48 1.60
C LEU A 170 -4.47 21.87 2.86
N TYR A 171 -4.97 20.71 3.22
CA TYR A 171 -4.49 19.84 4.28
C TYR A 171 -4.10 18.51 3.67
N SER A 172 -3.18 17.80 4.33
CA SER A 172 -2.83 16.43 3.98
C SER A 172 -3.01 15.51 5.17
N ASN A 173 -3.71 14.41 4.97
CA ASN A 173 -3.73 13.28 5.90
C ASN A 173 -2.97 12.13 5.25
N THR A 174 -2.02 11.55 5.99
CA THR A 174 -1.37 10.29 5.61
C THR A 174 -2.05 9.17 6.38
N ILE A 175 -2.55 8.16 5.69
CA ILE A 175 -3.13 6.95 6.27
C ILE A 175 -2.13 5.81 6.09
N LEU A 176 -1.85 5.11 7.17
CA LEU A 176 -0.92 3.99 7.19
C LEU A 176 -1.65 2.66 6.96
N PRO A 177 -0.96 1.60 6.50
CA PRO A 177 -1.61 0.33 6.12
C PRO A 177 -2.37 -0.40 7.24
N TYR A 178 -2.15 -0.03 8.51
CA TYR A 178 -2.82 -0.62 9.67
C TYR A 178 -3.88 0.30 10.27
N GLU A 179 -4.01 1.53 9.76
CA GLU A 179 -5.01 2.48 10.25
C GLU A 179 -6.36 2.20 9.61
N ASN A 180 -7.41 2.60 10.32
CA ASN A 180 -8.80 2.36 9.93
C ASN A 180 -9.46 3.69 9.56
N PHE A 181 -10.21 3.72 8.46
CA PHE A 181 -11.02 4.88 8.09
C PHE A 181 -12.25 4.49 7.26
N ILE A 182 -13.23 5.39 7.27
CA ILE A 182 -14.47 5.31 6.49
C ILE A 182 -14.56 6.56 5.63
N VAL A 183 -15.05 6.43 4.40
CA VAL A 183 -15.38 7.57 3.56
C VAL A 183 -16.83 7.46 3.11
N TYR A 184 -17.57 8.55 3.29
CA TYR A 184 -18.93 8.71 2.77
C TYR A 184 -18.94 9.73 1.63
N ASP A 185 -19.83 9.53 0.67
CA ASP A 185 -20.08 10.51 -0.38
C ASP A 185 -20.82 11.74 0.19
N GLY A 186 -20.40 12.93 -0.26
CA GLY A 186 -20.97 14.20 0.17
C GLY A 186 -20.55 14.65 1.57
N TRP A 187 -21.14 15.75 2.01
CA TRP A 187 -20.92 16.30 3.36
C TRP A 187 -22.02 15.85 4.31
N ILE A 188 -21.94 14.59 4.73
CA ILE A 188 -22.85 14.06 5.75
C ILE A 188 -22.47 14.56 7.14
N ASN A 189 -23.46 14.74 8.01
CA ASN A 189 -23.25 15.14 9.39
C ASN A 189 -23.22 13.91 10.29
N VAL A 190 -22.02 13.43 10.61
CA VAL A 190 -21.84 12.31 11.54
C VAL A 190 -21.71 12.88 12.96
N ASP A 191 -22.69 12.59 13.81
CA ASP A 191 -22.64 12.98 15.21
C ASP A 191 -21.77 12.00 16.01
N ILE A 192 -20.45 12.15 15.84
CA ILE A 192 -19.44 11.29 16.46
C ILE A 192 -19.63 11.23 17.98
N ASP A 193 -19.97 12.35 18.62
CA ASP A 193 -20.02 12.43 20.08
C ASP A 193 -21.19 11.63 20.66
N SER A 194 -22.38 11.70 20.06
CA SER A 194 -23.52 10.91 20.53
C SER A 194 -23.37 9.41 20.28
N ILE A 195 -22.62 9.02 19.25
CA ILE A 195 -22.34 7.61 18.95
C ILE A 195 -21.25 7.05 19.88
N THR A 196 -20.19 7.83 20.12
CA THR A 196 -18.94 7.31 20.73
C THR A 196 -18.79 7.64 22.20
N LYS A 197 -19.69 8.44 22.79
CA LYS A 197 -19.63 8.83 24.19
C LYS A 197 -20.94 8.58 24.89
N THR A 198 -20.86 8.28 26.18
CA THR A 198 -22.00 8.23 27.09
C THR A 198 -21.97 9.42 28.05
N VAL A 199 -23.14 9.95 28.36
CA VAL A 199 -23.29 10.97 29.40
C VAL A 199 -23.28 10.26 30.76
N ILE A 200 -22.27 10.55 31.58
CA ILE A 200 -22.16 9.99 32.93
C ILE A 200 -22.71 10.93 34.00
N LYS A 201 -22.79 12.23 33.70
CA LYS A 201 -23.39 13.22 34.58
C LYS A 201 -23.87 14.42 33.79
N GLU A 202 -25.09 14.85 34.08
CA GLU A 202 -25.66 16.06 33.50
C GLU A 202 -26.18 16.97 34.62
N THR A 203 -25.76 18.23 34.60
CA THR A 203 -26.26 19.29 35.46
C THR A 203 -26.65 20.49 34.60
N PRO A 204 -27.44 21.45 35.11
CA PRO A 204 -27.81 22.65 34.34
C PRO A 204 -26.63 23.47 33.80
N SER A 205 -25.42 23.29 34.35
CA SER A 205 -24.22 24.03 33.99
C SER A 205 -23.14 23.20 33.31
N MET A 206 -23.28 21.86 33.25
CA MET A 206 -22.21 20.98 32.80
C MET A 206 -22.72 19.60 32.39
N THR A 207 -22.24 19.11 31.25
CA THR A 207 -22.38 17.71 30.84
C THR A 207 -21.01 17.05 30.87
N VAL A 208 -20.90 15.96 31.61
CA VAL A 208 -19.68 15.13 31.67
C VAL A 208 -19.94 13.88 30.87
N THR A 209 -19.08 13.65 29.87
CA THR A 209 -19.16 12.50 28.98
C THR A 209 -17.93 11.60 29.15
N GLN A 210 -18.12 10.30 28.95
CA GLN A 210 -17.05 9.31 28.90
C GLN A 210 -17.08 8.62 27.53
N GLY A 211 -15.93 8.44 26.90
CA GLY A 211 -15.82 7.65 25.67
C GLY A 211 -16.17 6.19 25.94
N ASN A 212 -16.86 5.54 25.00
CA ASN A 212 -17.34 4.17 25.15
C ASN A 212 -16.20 3.15 25.27
N TYR A 213 -15.04 3.47 24.67
CA TYR A 213 -13.87 2.59 24.62
C TYR A 213 -12.56 3.33 24.91
N ALA A 214 -11.48 2.57 25.10
CA ALA A 214 -10.13 3.10 25.14
C ALA A 214 -9.72 3.71 23.76
N CYS A 215 -8.70 4.56 23.76
CA CYS A 215 -8.15 5.14 22.53
C CYS A 215 -7.74 4.05 21.53
N PHE A 216 -7.92 4.33 20.23
CA PHE A 216 -7.60 3.43 19.12
C PHE A 216 -8.37 2.11 19.12
N ASN A 217 -9.50 2.03 19.82
CA ASN A 217 -10.35 0.84 19.78
C ASN A 217 -11.24 0.85 18.52
N ASP A 218 -11.07 -0.17 17.68
CA ASP A 218 -11.77 -0.30 16.39
C ASP A 218 -13.30 -0.31 16.50
N ASN A 219 -13.85 -0.70 17.65
CA ASN A 219 -15.29 -0.70 17.89
C ASN A 219 -15.92 0.69 17.68
N TYR A 220 -15.15 1.77 17.89
CA TYR A 220 -15.63 3.12 17.58
C TYR A 220 -16.06 3.26 16.11
N LEU A 221 -15.24 2.77 15.17
CA LEU A 221 -15.55 2.89 13.74
C LEU A 221 -16.64 1.91 13.33
N THR A 222 -16.68 0.72 13.93
CA THR A 222 -17.77 -0.26 13.72
C THR A 222 -19.12 0.30 14.16
N ASP A 223 -19.19 0.96 15.31
CA ASP A 223 -20.41 1.59 15.82
C ASP A 223 -20.83 2.75 14.93
N ILE A 224 -19.89 3.60 14.49
CA ILE A 224 -20.17 4.69 13.57
C ILE A 224 -20.70 4.16 12.23
N LEU A 225 -20.07 3.11 11.68
CA LEU A 225 -20.51 2.48 10.44
C LEU A 225 -21.93 1.91 10.56
N SER A 226 -22.30 1.40 11.74
CA SER A 226 -23.63 0.84 12.00
C SER A 226 -24.69 1.90 12.27
N ALA A 227 -24.30 3.04 12.84
CA ALA A 227 -25.20 4.12 13.24
C ALA A 227 -25.51 5.12 12.11
N VAL A 228 -24.60 5.27 11.14
CA VAL A 228 -24.77 6.19 10.01
C VAL A 228 -25.61 5.49 8.91
N PRO A 229 -26.76 6.05 8.52
CA PRO A 229 -27.63 5.43 7.50
C PRO A 229 -27.03 5.41 6.09
N GLU A 230 -26.19 6.39 5.77
CA GLU A 230 -25.55 6.50 4.46
C GLU A 230 -24.54 5.37 4.26
N THR A 231 -24.56 4.73 3.09
CA THR A 231 -23.57 3.71 2.73
C THR A 231 -22.23 4.38 2.45
N PRO A 232 -21.11 3.90 3.03
CA PRO A 232 -19.79 4.43 2.71
C PRO A 232 -19.41 4.07 1.27
N ILE A 233 -18.64 4.96 0.63
CA ILE A 233 -18.03 4.70 -0.68
C ILE A 233 -16.80 3.82 -0.57
N THR A 234 -16.11 3.84 0.57
CA THR A 234 -15.04 2.90 0.88
C THR A 234 -14.82 2.80 2.39
N THR A 235 -14.38 1.64 2.83
CA THR A 235 -13.95 1.36 4.20
C THR A 235 -12.61 0.65 4.15
N PHE A 236 -11.67 1.04 5.00
CA PHE A 236 -10.35 0.43 5.02
C PHE A 236 -10.05 -0.16 6.40
N ASN A 237 -9.66 -1.44 6.43
CA ASN A 237 -9.36 -2.24 7.63
C ASN A 237 -10.47 -2.30 8.70
N ILE A 238 -11.70 -1.97 8.34
CA ILE A 238 -12.86 -2.11 9.23
C ILE A 238 -13.53 -3.45 8.95
N LYS A 239 -13.68 -4.27 9.98
CA LYS A 239 -14.46 -5.50 9.87
C LYS A 239 -15.93 -5.10 9.78
N SER A 240 -16.56 -5.34 8.63
CA SER A 240 -18.01 -5.23 8.51
C SER A 240 -18.66 -6.08 9.59
N ALA A 241 -19.62 -5.51 10.33
CA ALA A 241 -20.49 -6.32 11.17
C ALA A 241 -21.22 -7.30 10.26
N VAL A 242 -20.89 -8.58 10.35
CA VAL A 242 -21.70 -9.64 9.74
C VAL A 242 -23.04 -9.60 10.46
N THR A 243 -24.04 -9.02 9.80
CA THR A 243 -25.44 -9.17 10.19
C THR A 243 -25.77 -10.65 10.10
N ALA A 244 -25.91 -11.31 11.25
CA ALA A 244 -26.57 -12.61 11.38
C ALA A 244 -28.05 -12.38 11.73
#